data_AF-A0A7C1WI59-F1
#
_entry.id   AF-A0A7C1WI59-F1
#
_cell.length_a   1.000
_cell.length_b   1.000
_cell.length_c   1.000
_cell.angle_alpha   90.00
_cell.angle_beta   90.00
_cell.angle_gamma   90.00
#
_symmetry.space_group_name_H-M   'P 1'
#
loop_
_entity.id
_entity.type
_entity.pdbx_description
1 polymer ?
#
loop_
_entity_poly.entity_id
_entity_poly.type
_entity_poly.pdbx_seq_one_letter_code
_entity_poly.pdbx_strand_id
1 'polypeptide(L)' 'MKPSVKITSIRLDTKLADDAAKALGVKSRSEAVHIALREVVALNKFKRLMSKHGGKLKFEAHGG' A
#
# COMPACT_ATOMS: atom_id res chain seq x y z
N MET A 1 20.91 3.43 -3.08
CA MET A 1 20.42 4.02 -4.35
C MET A 1 18.94 4.35 -4.18
N LYS A 2 18.53 5.62 -4.26
CA LYS A 2 17.09 5.96 -4.27
C LYS A 2 16.49 5.42 -5.58
N PRO A 3 15.39 4.65 -5.55
CA PRO A 3 14.80 4.14 -6.77
C PRO A 3 14.41 5.31 -7.67
N SER A 4 14.93 5.32 -8.90
CA SER A 4 14.52 6.28 -9.93
C SER A 4 13.07 6.00 -10.29
N VAL A 5 12.17 6.90 -9.89
CA VAL A 5 10.74 6.78 -10.21
C VAL A 5 10.57 7.13 -11.68
N LYS A 6 10.32 6.14 -12.53
CA LYS A 6 9.97 6.39 -13.94
C LYS A 6 8.53 6.92 -14.00
N ILE A 7 8.40 8.20 -14.30
CA ILE A 7 7.09 8.84 -14.49
C ILE A 7 6.62 8.48 -15.90
N THR A 8 5.44 7.87 -15.98
CA THR A 8 4.79 7.50 -17.24
C THR A 8 3.43 8.19 -17.32
N SER A 9 3.07 8.70 -18.49
CA SER A 9 1.75 9.29 -18.70
C SER A 9 0.70 8.18 -18.83
N ILE A 10 -0.29 8.17 -17.93
CA ILE A 10 -1.43 7.25 -17.96
C ILE A 10 -2.72 8.06 -17.91
N ARG A 11 -3.80 7.55 -18.52
CA ARG A 11 -5.12 8.16 -18.32
C ARG A 11 -5.63 7.77 -16.94
N LEU A 12 -5.96 8.76 -16.13
CA LEU A 12 -6.44 8.62 -14.77
C LEU A 12 -7.68 9.51 -14.60
N ASP A 13 -8.67 9.04 -13.85
CA ASP A 13 -9.76 9.91 -13.41
C ASP A 13 -9.19 10.98 -12.47
N THR A 14 -9.17 12.22 -12.97
CA THR A 14 -8.58 13.35 -12.25
C THR A 14 -9.37 13.71 -11.00
N LYS A 15 -10.69 13.50 -10.97
CA LYS A 15 -11.52 13.80 -9.81
C LYS A 15 -11.21 12.84 -8.67
N LEU A 16 -11.13 11.55 -8.98
CA LEU A 16 -10.75 10.52 -8.01
C LEU A 16 -9.35 10.77 -7.45
N ALA A 17 -8.41 11.20 -8.29
CA ALA A 17 -7.05 11.53 -7.85
C ALA A 17 -7.00 12.76 -6.92
N ASP A 18 -7.82 13.77 -7.19
CA ASP A 18 -7.92 14.97 -6.35
C ASP A 18 -8.58 14.66 -5.00
N ASP A 19 -9.64 13.84 -5.00
CA ASP A 19 -10.30 13.40 -3.76
C ASP A 19 -9.36 12.52 -2.92
N ALA A 20 -8.61 11.62 -3.55
CA ALA A 20 -7.57 10.85 -2.88
C ALA A 20 -6.47 11.75 -2.31
N ALA A 21 -6.05 12.79 -3.04
CA ALA A 21 -5.05 13.74 -2.54
C ALA A 21 -5.55 14.50 -1.31
N LYS A 22 -6.83 14.91 -1.29
CA LYS A 22 -7.45 15.53 -0.12
C LYS A 22 -7.58 14.57 1.06
N ALA A 23 -8.05 13.35 0.82
CA ALA A 23 -8.23 12.35 1.86
C ALA A 23 -6.90 11.94 2.52
N LEU A 24 -5.82 11.88 1.73
CA LEU A 24 -4.48 11.54 2.19
C LEU A 24 -3.67 12.76 2.67
N GLY A 25 -4.18 13.99 2.49
CA GLY A 25 -3.51 15.23 2.89
C GLY A 25 -2.24 15.57 2.10
N VAL A 26 -2.12 15.05 0.87
CA VAL A 26 -0.91 15.18 0.03
C VAL A 26 -1.04 16.29 -0.99
N LYS A 27 0.10 16.86 -1.39
CA LYS A 27 0.14 18.04 -2.27
C LYS A 27 0.04 17.70 -3.76
N SER A 28 0.25 16.44 -4.13
CA SER A 28 0.29 16.02 -5.53
C SER A 28 -0.57 14.78 -5.78
N ARG A 29 -1.32 14.81 -6.88
CA ARG A 29 -2.06 13.65 -7.40
C ARG A 29 -1.15 12.43 -7.60
N SER A 30 0.08 12.64 -8.07
CA SER A 30 1.05 11.56 -8.28
C SER A 30 1.50 10.91 -6.97
N GLU A 31 1.54 11.69 -5.89
CA GLU A 31 1.89 11.23 -4.55
C GLU A 31 0.74 10.42 -3.94
N ALA A 32 -0.51 10.89 -4.09
CA ALA A 32 -1.70 10.15 -3.70
C ALA A 32 -1.75 8.77 -4.35
N VAL A 33 -1.51 8.71 -5.67
CA VAL A 33 -1.44 7.45 -6.42
C VAL A 33 -0.31 6.55 -5.91
N HIS A 34 0.88 7.10 -5.64
CA HIS A 34 2.00 6.31 -5.11
C HIS A 34 1.70 5.70 -3.74
N ILE A 35 1.05 6.43 -2.85
CA ILE A 35 0.68 5.95 -1.52
C ILE A 35 -0.38 4.85 -1.65
N ALA A 36 -1.44 5.10 -2.42
CA ALA A 36 -2.49 4.12 -2.66
C ALA A 36 -1.93 2.79 -3.24
N LEU A 37 -1.01 2.86 -4.20
CA LEU A 37 -0.35 1.69 -4.76
C LEU A 37 0.48 0.92 -3.72
N ARG A 38 1.20 1.63 -2.85
CA ARG A 38 1.98 0.99 -1.77
C ARG A 38 1.09 0.28 -0.77
N GLU A 39 0.00 0.92 -0.37
CA GLU A 39 -0.95 0.36 0.59
C GLU A 39 -1.64 -0.88 0.05
N VAL A 40 -2.12 -0.85 -1.21
CA VAL A 40 -2.76 -2.03 -1.84
C VAL A 40 -1.78 -3.20 -1.94
N VAL A 41 -0.52 -2.95 -2.32
CA VAL A 41 0.50 -4.00 -2.38
C VAL A 41 0.84 -4.53 -0.99
N ALA A 42 0.95 -3.65 0.02
CA ALA A 42 1.22 -4.03 1.40
C ALA A 42 0.07 -4.87 1.97
N LEU A 43 -1.18 -4.45 1.76
CA LEU A 43 -2.38 -5.18 2.15
C LEU A 43 -2.42 -6.58 1.52
N ASN A 44 -2.11 -6.70 0.23
CA ASN A 44 -2.07 -8.00 -0.44
C ASN A 44 -0.94 -8.90 0.08
N LYS A 45 0.24 -8.33 0.38
CA LYS A 45 1.33 -9.05 1.05
C LYS A 45 0.90 -9.52 2.45
N PHE A 46 0.23 -8.67 3.21
CA PHE A 46 -0.28 -8.99 4.54
C PHE A 46 -1.32 -10.12 4.47
N LYS A 47 -2.32 -10.01 3.59
CA LYS A 47 -3.32 -11.07 3.37
C LYS A 47 -2.66 -12.41 2.99
N ARG A 48 -1.64 -12.38 2.12
CA ARG A 48 -0.88 -13.59 1.76
C ARG A 48 -0.10 -14.16 2.94
N LEU A 49 0.54 -13.31 3.76
CA LEU A 49 1.25 -13.74 4.96
C LEU A 49 0.28 -14.36 5.97
N MET A 50 -0.86 -13.73 6.21
CA MET A 50 -1.93 -14.25 7.07
C MET A 50 -2.55 -15.54 6.52
N SER A 51 -2.71 -15.70 5.21
CA SER A 51 -3.15 -16.98 4.63
C SER A 51 -2.10 -18.09 4.80
N LYS A 52 -0.81 -17.75 4.69
CA LYS A 52 0.29 -18.72 4.82
C LYS A 52 0.50 -19.18 6.27
N HIS A 53 0.32 -18.28 7.23
CA HIS A 53 0.66 -18.50 8.65
C HIS A 53 -0.55 -18.49 9.61
N GLY A 54 -1.70 -17.99 9.17
CA GLY A 54 -2.94 -17.97 9.95
C GLY A 54 -3.36 -19.38 10.29
N GLY A 55 -3.43 -19.68 11.58
CA GLY A 55 -3.74 -21.00 12.12
C GLY A 55 -2.54 -21.95 12.27
N LYS A 56 -1.34 -21.59 11.77
CA LYS A 56 -0.11 -22.40 11.94
C LYS A 56 0.84 -21.85 13.00
N LEU A 57 0.65 -20.59 13.40
CA LEU A 57 1.41 -19.97 14.48
C LEU A 57 0.84 -20.47 15.82
N LYS A 58 1.54 -21.42 16.45
CA LYS A 58 1.32 -21.73 17.86
C LYS A 58 1.95 -20.61 18.66
N PHE A 59 1.19 -20.03 19.58
CA PHE A 59 1.72 -19.09 20.55
C PHE A 59 2.63 -19.90 21.48
N GLU A 60 3.95 -19.84 21.29
CA GLU A 60 4.89 -20.34 22.29
C GLU A 60 4.90 -19.34 23.44
N ALA A 61 3.91 -19.46 24.32
CA ALA A 61 3.99 -18.84 25.64
C ALA A 61 5.20 -19.46 26.34
N HIS A 62 6.27 -18.69 26.50
CA HIS A 62 7.40 -19.07 27.33
C HIS A 62 6.93 -19.08 28.79
N GLY A 63 6.39 -20.21 29.22
CA GLY A 63 5.87 -20.46 30.56
C GLY A 63 6.01 -21.95 30.86
N GLY A 64 7.19 -22.31 31.34
CA GLY A 64 7.56 -23.64 31.84
C GLY A 64 8.85 -23.51 32.63
#